data_AF-A0A922W325-F1
#
_entry.id   AF-A0A922W325-F1
#
_cell.length_a   1.000
_cell.length_b   1.000
_cell.length_c   1.000
_cell.angle_alpha   90.00
_cell.angle_beta   90.00
_cell.angle_gamma   90.00
#
_symmetry.space_group_name_H-M   'P 1'
#
loop_
_entity.id
_entity.type
_entity.pdbx_description
1 polymer ?
#
loop_
_entity_poly.entity_id
_entity_poly.type
_entity_poly.pdbx_seq_one_letter_code
_entity_poly.pdbx_strand_id
1 'polypeptide(L)'
;MSLGLAALVLFGASACGGGDPESPGAEADSSAAAETAAGDEATAAGDAATPTASTEAATPVDAEARLAAPDAPAFAVIYPGGVIDEDAAPAEGEARAGGIVTYVTTASPDAVIAFHRARAEAEGLASVMAMNQGDARAYGAHSTADGGNLSVFATPGQEGGTSVQLVWSAGG
;
A
#
# COMPACT_ATOMS: atom_id res chain seq x y z
N MET A 1 -14.16 58.49 12.23
CA MET A 1 -14.28 58.94 10.82
C MET A 1 -13.61 57.91 9.94
N SER A 2 -14.22 57.66 8.77
CA SER A 2 -13.87 56.71 7.70
C SER A 2 -14.25 55.24 7.90
N LEU A 3 -15.47 54.94 7.45
CA LEU A 3 -15.89 53.69 6.83
C LEU A 3 -14.97 53.34 5.64
N GLY A 4 -14.69 52.05 5.43
CA GLY A 4 -14.07 51.52 4.23
C GLY A 4 -14.66 50.15 3.87
N LEU A 5 -15.73 50.19 3.09
CA LEU A 5 -16.49 49.09 2.49
C LEU A 5 -15.82 48.67 1.17
N ALA A 6 -15.45 47.39 1.00
CA ALA A 6 -15.19 46.75 -0.30
C ALA A 6 -14.91 45.25 -0.10
N ALA A 7 -15.29 44.30 -0.94
CA ALA A 7 -16.36 44.17 -1.93
C ALA A 7 -16.47 42.65 -2.14
N LEU A 8 -17.69 42.13 -2.06
CA LEU A 8 -18.04 40.72 -2.27
C LEU A 8 -17.93 40.39 -3.76
N VAL A 9 -17.04 39.46 -4.14
CA VAL A 9 -16.95 38.94 -5.53
C VAL A 9 -17.73 37.63 -5.62
N LEU A 10 -18.66 37.62 -6.59
CA LEU A 10 -19.64 36.57 -6.87
C LEU A 10 -19.05 35.32 -7.54
N PHE A 11 -19.79 34.23 -7.31
CA PHE A 11 -19.83 32.94 -7.99
C PHE A 11 -19.68 32.99 -9.52
N GLY A 12 -18.91 32.04 -10.06
CA GLY A 12 -18.96 31.61 -11.45
C GLY A 12 -19.14 30.09 -11.54
N ALA A 13 -20.36 29.64 -11.86
CA ALA A 13 -20.67 28.27 -12.27
C ALA A 13 -20.92 28.25 -13.78
N SER A 14 -20.06 27.55 -14.53
CA SER A 14 -20.16 27.23 -15.96
C SER A 14 -19.02 26.22 -16.24
N ALA A 15 -19.14 25.06 -16.88
CA ALA A 15 -20.20 24.46 -17.66
C ALA A 15 -20.03 22.93 -17.63
N CYS A 16 -21.14 22.22 -17.84
CA CYS A 16 -21.21 20.79 -18.08
C CYS A 16 -21.13 20.52 -19.60
N GLY A 17 -20.69 19.32 -20.00
CA GLY A 17 -20.76 18.79 -21.37
C GLY A 17 -19.44 18.95 -22.13
N GLY A 18 -18.80 17.91 -22.64
CA GLY A 18 -19.33 16.70 -23.24
C GLY A 18 -18.57 16.54 -24.56
N GLY A 19 -17.36 15.97 -24.49
CA GLY A 19 -16.48 15.77 -25.64
C GLY A 19 -16.58 14.33 -26.14
N ASP A 20 -17.43 14.14 -27.14
CA ASP A 20 -17.48 12.98 -28.03
C ASP A 20 -16.17 12.85 -28.83
N PRO A 21 -15.52 11.67 -28.86
CA PRO A 21 -14.73 11.26 -30.01
C PRO A 21 -15.56 10.30 -30.88
N GLU A 22 -16.01 10.87 -32.00
CA GLU A 22 -16.16 10.28 -33.33
C GLU A 22 -16.32 8.75 -33.42
N SER A 23 -17.54 8.36 -33.76
CA SER A 23 -17.89 7.05 -34.31
C SER A 23 -17.69 7.07 -35.84
N PRO A 24 -16.89 6.15 -36.40
CA PRO A 24 -17.14 5.62 -37.73
C PRO A 24 -17.83 4.25 -37.57
N GLY A 25 -19.04 4.17 -38.12
CA GLY A 25 -19.86 2.97 -38.12
C GLY A 25 -19.47 1.93 -39.17
N ALA A 26 -20.49 1.14 -39.51
CA ALA A 26 -20.53 0.02 -40.45
C ALA A 26 -20.40 -1.37 -39.80
N GLU A 27 -21.58 -1.82 -39.39
CA GLU A 27 -22.08 -3.18 -39.29
C GLU A 27 -21.53 -4.14 -40.35
N ALA A 28 -21.25 -5.38 -39.95
CA ALA A 28 -21.45 -6.55 -40.79
C ALA A 28 -21.83 -7.76 -39.93
N ASP A 29 -23.12 -8.04 -39.99
CA ASP A 29 -23.77 -9.31 -39.70
C ASP A 29 -23.00 -10.49 -40.32
N SER A 30 -22.83 -11.57 -39.57
CA SER A 30 -22.82 -12.90 -40.18
C SER A 30 -23.18 -13.97 -39.16
N SER A 31 -24.44 -14.39 -39.22
CA SER A 31 -24.92 -15.63 -38.64
C SER A 31 -24.64 -16.83 -39.57
N ALA A 32 -24.23 -17.93 -38.94
CA ALA A 32 -24.35 -19.33 -39.37
C ALA A 32 -23.49 -19.85 -40.55
N ALA A 33 -22.59 -20.79 -40.23
CA ALA A 33 -22.58 -22.11 -40.85
C ALA A 33 -21.84 -23.11 -39.94
N ALA A 34 -22.49 -24.24 -39.70
CA ALA A 34 -21.97 -25.32 -38.91
C ALA A 34 -21.25 -26.37 -39.77
N GLU A 35 -20.49 -27.21 -39.08
CA GLU A 35 -20.23 -28.64 -39.34
C GLU A 35 -18.99 -29.11 -40.14
N THR A 36 -18.26 -29.98 -39.43
CA THR A 36 -17.56 -31.21 -39.87
C THR A 36 -16.12 -31.09 -40.38
N ALA A 37 -15.16 -31.58 -39.60
CA ALA A 37 -14.61 -32.93 -39.78
C ALA A 37 -13.51 -33.25 -38.75
N ALA A 38 -13.52 -34.51 -38.33
CA ALA A 38 -12.58 -35.15 -37.41
C ALA A 38 -11.13 -35.23 -37.92
N GLY A 39 -10.21 -35.43 -36.98
CA GLY A 39 -8.83 -35.86 -37.19
C GLY A 39 -8.00 -35.44 -35.99
N ASP A 40 -7.83 -36.29 -34.99
CA ASP A 40 -6.84 -37.37 -34.89
C ASP A 40 -5.82 -36.95 -33.82
N GLU A 41 -5.40 -37.95 -33.04
CA GLU A 41 -4.70 -37.81 -31.78
C GLU A 41 -3.31 -37.19 -31.95
N ALA A 42 -2.95 -36.25 -31.07
CA ALA A 42 -1.55 -35.92 -30.81
C ALA A 42 -1.35 -35.68 -29.31
N THR A 43 -0.94 -36.75 -28.65
CA THR A 43 -0.30 -36.72 -27.34
C THR A 43 0.94 -35.83 -27.43
N ALA A 44 0.96 -34.72 -26.69
CA ALA A 44 2.19 -34.01 -26.37
C ALA A 44 2.13 -33.59 -24.90
N ALA A 45 2.83 -34.37 -24.08
CA ALA A 45 3.26 -33.98 -22.75
C ALA A 45 4.04 -32.67 -22.87
N GLY A 46 3.47 -31.58 -22.35
CA GLY A 46 4.11 -30.30 -22.18
C GLY A 46 4.14 -29.98 -20.69
N ASP A 47 5.24 -30.38 -20.07
CA ASP A 47 5.82 -29.86 -18.84
C ASP A 47 4.90 -28.95 -18.01
N ALA A 48 4.26 -29.53 -16.99
CA ALA A 48 3.67 -28.74 -15.92
C ALA A 48 4.80 -28.00 -15.22
N ALA A 49 5.05 -26.77 -15.65
CA ALA A 49 5.84 -25.80 -14.92
C ALA A 49 5.20 -25.64 -13.54
N THR A 50 5.70 -26.41 -12.60
CA THR A 50 5.44 -26.23 -11.19
C THR A 50 5.83 -24.79 -10.87
N PRO A 51 4.94 -23.95 -10.30
CA PRO A 51 5.37 -22.69 -9.76
C PRO A 51 6.42 -23.04 -8.72
N THR A 52 7.66 -22.67 -9.00
CA THR A 52 8.74 -22.75 -8.03
C THR A 52 8.25 -21.91 -6.86
N ALA A 53 7.85 -22.60 -5.80
CA ALA A 53 7.47 -21.96 -4.55
C ALA A 53 8.61 -21.02 -4.21
N SER A 54 8.34 -19.73 -4.28
CA SER A 54 9.23 -18.73 -3.70
C SER A 54 9.49 -19.23 -2.29
N THR A 55 10.75 -19.52 -2.00
CA THR A 55 11.18 -19.73 -0.63
C THR A 55 10.89 -18.40 0.05
N GLU A 56 9.73 -18.32 0.68
CA GLU A 56 9.36 -17.23 1.54
C GLU A 56 10.39 -17.30 2.66
N ALA A 57 11.42 -16.45 2.54
CA ALA A 57 12.40 -16.29 3.59
C ALA A 57 11.59 -15.95 4.83
N ALA A 58 11.54 -16.90 5.77
CA ALA A 58 10.81 -16.76 7.02
C ALA A 58 11.28 -15.44 7.64
N THR A 59 10.42 -14.43 7.57
CA THR A 59 10.68 -13.18 8.25
C THR A 59 10.71 -13.52 9.73
N PRO A 60 11.77 -13.15 10.47
CA PRO A 60 11.85 -13.46 11.88
C PRO A 60 10.79 -12.64 12.61
N VAL A 61 9.58 -13.19 12.72
CA VAL A 61 8.47 -12.63 13.50
C VAL A 61 8.76 -12.74 15.02
N ASP A 62 9.78 -13.52 15.39
CA ASP A 62 10.18 -13.85 16.77
C ASP A 62 11.39 -13.05 17.27
N ALA A 63 12.03 -12.25 16.42
CA ALA A 63 13.06 -11.32 16.90
C ALA A 63 12.38 -10.16 17.65
N GLU A 64 12.86 -9.82 18.85
CA GLU A 64 12.27 -8.80 19.72
C GLU A 64 12.17 -7.44 19.02
N ALA A 65 11.02 -7.18 18.42
CA ALA A 65 10.71 -5.91 17.79
C ALA A 65 10.38 -4.86 18.86
N ARG A 66 11.08 -3.74 18.83
CA ARG A 66 10.89 -2.62 19.76
C ARG A 66 9.69 -1.79 19.34
N LEU A 67 8.86 -1.32 20.28
CA LEU A 67 7.81 -0.34 19.99
C LEU A 67 8.40 0.92 19.34
N ALA A 68 7.64 1.54 18.43
CA ALA A 68 8.03 2.77 17.74
C ALA A 68 8.07 3.99 18.69
N ALA A 69 7.26 3.95 19.75
CA ALA A 69 7.23 4.92 20.86
C ALA A 69 6.72 4.20 22.13
N PRO A 70 6.93 4.76 23.34
CA PRO A 70 6.49 4.15 24.60
C PRO A 70 5.00 3.79 24.65
N ASP A 71 4.14 4.62 24.06
CA ASP A 71 2.69 4.45 24.04
C ASP A 71 2.18 3.95 22.66
N ALA A 72 3.08 3.46 21.81
CA ALA A 72 2.69 2.95 20.50
C ALA A 72 1.92 1.62 20.63
N PRO A 73 0.89 1.38 19.79
CA PRO A 73 0.22 0.10 19.71
C PRO A 73 1.18 -1.06 19.39
N ALA A 74 0.81 -2.29 19.73
CA ALA A 74 1.64 -3.46 19.51
C ALA A 74 2.01 -3.71 18.03
N PHE A 75 1.21 -3.23 17.08
CA PHE A 75 1.51 -3.28 15.63
C PHE A 75 2.50 -2.20 15.17
N ALA A 76 2.70 -1.13 15.94
CA ALA A 76 3.59 -0.01 15.61
C ALA A 76 4.97 -0.24 16.23
N VAL A 77 5.81 -1.01 15.53
CA VAL A 77 7.14 -1.41 15.98
C VAL A 77 8.24 -1.04 14.99
N ILE A 78 9.48 -1.01 15.45
CA ILE A 78 10.67 -0.94 14.60
C ILE A 78 11.05 -2.35 14.15
N TYR A 79 11.40 -2.48 12.87
CA TYR A 79 11.94 -3.75 12.34
C TYR A 79 13.16 -4.22 13.17
N PRO A 80 13.34 -5.52 13.44
CA PRO A 80 14.47 -6.02 14.21
C PRO A 80 15.83 -5.55 13.69
N GLY A 81 16.63 -4.95 14.56
CA GLY A 81 17.92 -4.34 14.19
C GLY A 81 17.80 -2.93 13.57
N GLY A 82 16.59 -2.38 13.44
CA GLY A 82 16.36 -1.02 12.99
C GLY A 82 16.83 0.04 14.00
N VAL A 83 17.47 1.07 13.48
CA VAL A 83 18.02 2.21 14.23
C VAL A 83 17.19 3.45 13.92
N ILE A 84 16.60 4.04 14.95
CA ILE A 84 15.82 5.28 14.86
C ILE A 84 16.80 6.45 14.78
N ASP A 85 16.59 7.36 13.82
CA ASP A 85 17.39 8.59 13.69
C ASP A 85 16.96 9.66 14.71
N GLU A 86 15.64 9.80 14.93
CA GLU A 86 15.02 10.76 15.84
C GLU A 86 13.80 10.15 16.54
N ASP A 87 13.53 10.56 17.78
CA ASP A 87 12.34 10.12 18.52
C ASP A 87 11.06 10.34 17.71
N ALA A 88 10.08 9.47 17.90
CA ALA A 88 8.81 9.56 17.19
C ALA A 88 8.13 10.91 17.45
N ALA A 89 7.81 11.60 16.36
CA ALA A 89 7.01 12.82 16.42
C ALA A 89 5.52 12.46 16.46
N PRO A 90 4.66 13.30 17.08
CA PRO A 90 3.22 13.12 16.96
C PRO A 90 2.80 13.24 15.49
N ALA A 91 1.88 12.38 15.04
CA ALA A 91 1.32 12.51 13.70
C ALA A 91 0.47 13.79 13.60
N GLU A 92 0.69 14.61 12.58
CA GLU A 92 -0.05 15.86 12.38
C GLU A 92 -1.53 15.57 12.03
N GLY A 93 -2.48 16.15 12.79
CA GLY A 93 -3.92 16.06 12.54
C GLY A 93 -4.76 15.88 13.81
N GLU A 94 -6.09 15.84 13.70
CA GLU A 94 -7.01 15.51 14.82
C GLU A 94 -6.95 14.04 15.26
N ALA A 95 -5.87 13.33 14.90
CA ALA A 95 -5.72 11.92 15.15
C ALA A 95 -5.53 11.63 16.64
N ARG A 96 -6.32 10.68 17.12
CA ARG A 96 -6.11 9.93 18.37
C ARG A 96 -4.64 9.47 18.46
N ALA A 97 -4.14 9.28 19.68
CA ALA A 97 -2.75 8.91 20.00
C ALA A 97 -2.04 8.16 18.85
N GLY A 98 -1.11 8.85 18.19
CA GLY A 98 -0.48 8.40 16.96
C GLY A 98 0.86 9.09 16.77
N GLY A 99 1.67 8.56 15.87
CA GLY A 99 3.03 9.04 15.67
C GLY A 99 3.58 8.74 14.29
N ILE A 100 4.71 9.38 14.02
CA ILE A 100 5.56 9.14 12.87
C ILE A 100 6.99 8.92 13.37
N VAL A 101 7.65 7.88 12.87
CA VAL A 101 9.07 7.63 13.13
C VAL A 101 9.77 7.25 11.83
N THR A 102 11.01 7.69 11.70
CA THR A 102 11.90 7.27 10.63
C THR A 102 13.04 6.44 11.22
N TYR A 103 13.34 5.31 10.61
CA TYR A 103 14.45 4.45 11.01
C TYR A 103 15.12 3.82 9.80
N VAL A 104 16.37 3.38 9.97
CA VAL A 104 17.13 2.64 8.97
C VAL A 104 17.34 1.20 9.39
N THR A 105 17.39 0.28 8.43
CA THR A 105 17.71 -1.14 8.64
C THR A 105 18.52 -1.68 7.48
N THR A 106 19.29 -2.75 7.71
CA THR A 106 20.03 -3.47 6.65
C THR A 106 19.14 -4.43 5.86
N ALA A 107 17.89 -4.63 6.27
CA ALA A 107 16.92 -5.47 5.55
C ALA A 107 16.49 -4.82 4.24
N SER A 108 15.99 -5.63 3.30
CA SER A 108 15.41 -5.14 2.04
C SER A 108 14.02 -4.53 2.25
N PRO A 109 13.54 -3.64 1.35
CA PRO A 109 12.20 -3.07 1.46
C PRO A 109 11.10 -4.12 1.51
N ASP A 110 11.22 -5.19 0.71
CA ASP A 110 10.28 -6.30 0.71
C ASP A 110 10.21 -7.04 2.07
N ALA A 111 11.36 -7.30 2.69
CA ALA A 111 11.41 -7.96 4.00
C ALA A 111 10.80 -7.09 5.11
N VAL A 112 11.00 -5.78 5.06
CA VAL A 112 10.39 -4.82 5.99
C VAL A 112 8.87 -4.84 5.85
N ILE A 113 8.34 -4.77 4.63
CA ILE A 113 6.89 -4.75 4.42
C ILE A 113 6.24 -6.08 4.80
N ALA A 114 6.85 -7.21 4.47
CA ALA A 114 6.34 -8.51 4.87
C ALA A 114 6.23 -8.65 6.40
N PHE A 115 7.26 -8.21 7.13
CA PHE A 115 7.26 -8.19 8.59
C PHE A 115 6.11 -7.34 9.17
N HIS A 116 5.94 -6.11 8.68
CA HIS A 116 4.91 -5.20 9.17
C HIS A 116 3.50 -5.67 8.83
N ARG A 117 3.31 -6.27 7.65
CA ARG A 117 2.03 -6.87 7.26
C ARG A 117 1.66 -8.01 8.21
N ALA A 118 2.56 -8.96 8.42
CA ALA A 118 2.30 -10.11 9.29
C ALA A 118 1.92 -9.68 10.70
N ARG A 119 2.57 -8.63 11.20
CA ARG A 119 2.28 -8.09 12.53
C ARG A 119 0.97 -7.32 12.61
N ALA A 120 0.67 -6.49 11.61
CA ALA A 120 -0.60 -5.77 11.53
C ALA A 120 -1.77 -6.76 11.50
N GLU A 121 -1.67 -7.82 10.69
CA GLU A 121 -2.69 -8.86 10.57
C GLU A 121 -2.84 -9.68 11.86
N ALA A 122 -1.74 -9.96 12.58
CA ALA A 122 -1.77 -10.60 13.89
C ALA A 122 -2.52 -9.77 14.95
N GLU A 123 -2.46 -8.44 14.84
CA GLU A 123 -3.18 -7.49 15.69
C GLU A 123 -4.59 -7.14 15.14
N GLY A 124 -5.06 -7.85 14.11
CA GLY A 124 -6.41 -7.71 13.57
C GLY A 124 -6.62 -6.53 12.61
N LEU A 125 -5.54 -5.88 12.14
CA LEU A 125 -5.65 -4.87 11.10
C LEU A 125 -5.81 -5.56 9.74
N ALA A 126 -6.72 -5.04 8.92
CA ALA A 126 -6.88 -5.46 7.54
C ALA A 126 -5.99 -4.61 6.63
N SER A 127 -5.26 -5.28 5.74
CA SER A 127 -4.49 -4.66 4.66
C SER A 127 -5.41 -3.85 3.74
N VAL A 128 -5.19 -2.55 3.61
CA VAL A 128 -6.01 -1.63 2.76
C VAL A 128 -5.30 -1.24 1.48
N MET A 129 -3.96 -1.19 1.49
CA MET A 129 -3.18 -0.88 0.30
C MET A 129 -1.81 -1.56 0.34
N ALA A 130 -1.30 -1.90 -0.83
CA ALA A 130 0.09 -2.20 -1.07
C ALA A 130 0.49 -1.55 -2.40
N MET A 131 1.60 -0.82 -2.42
CA MET A 131 2.11 -0.17 -3.64
C MET A 131 3.60 -0.45 -3.79
N ASN A 132 4.02 -0.72 -5.02
CA ASN A 132 5.42 -0.92 -5.37
C ASN A 132 5.79 0.12 -6.43
N GLN A 133 6.79 0.96 -6.17
CA GLN A 133 7.29 1.96 -7.11
C GLN A 133 8.81 1.80 -7.28
N GLY A 134 9.23 1.17 -8.37
CA GLY A 134 10.63 0.75 -8.53
C GLY A 134 11.00 -0.21 -7.40
N ASP A 135 12.04 0.15 -6.64
CA ASP A 135 12.50 -0.61 -5.46
C ASP A 135 11.84 -0.16 -4.14
N ALA A 136 11.04 0.91 -4.18
CA ALA A 136 10.27 1.32 -3.01
C ALA A 136 9.03 0.43 -2.83
N ARG A 137 8.64 0.25 -1.58
CA ARG A 137 7.45 -0.49 -1.17
C ARG A 137 6.66 0.33 -0.16
N ALA A 138 5.34 0.34 -0.31
CA ALA A 138 4.43 0.96 0.64
C ALA A 138 3.34 -0.03 1.04
N TYR A 139 2.93 0.05 2.30
CA TYR A 139 1.90 -0.77 2.88
C TYR A 139 1.01 0.08 3.79
N GLY A 140 -0.29 -0.16 3.73
CA GLY A 140 -1.24 0.45 4.65
C GLY A 140 -2.23 -0.58 5.18
N ALA A 141 -2.56 -0.47 6.46
CA ALA A 141 -3.53 -1.32 7.15
C ALA A 141 -4.44 -0.50 8.07
N HIS A 142 -5.66 -0.98 8.28
CA HIS A 142 -6.62 -0.36 9.18
C HIS A 142 -7.37 -1.41 10.02
N SER A 143 -7.63 -1.09 11.29
CA SER A 143 -8.51 -1.88 12.15
C SER A 143 -9.97 -1.47 11.92
N THR A 144 -10.81 -2.44 11.61
CA THR A 144 -12.26 -2.27 11.52
C THR A 144 -12.94 -2.24 12.88
N ALA A 145 -12.26 -2.70 13.93
CA ALA A 145 -12.79 -2.76 15.29
C ALA A 145 -12.64 -1.42 16.02
N ASP A 146 -11.43 -0.88 16.03
CA ASP A 146 -11.07 0.27 16.89
C ASP A 146 -10.63 1.50 16.07
N GLY A 147 -10.59 1.41 14.74
CA GLY A 147 -10.22 2.54 13.87
C GLY A 147 -8.73 2.91 13.87
N GLY A 148 -7.86 2.09 14.47
CA GLY A 148 -6.42 2.24 14.38
C GLY A 148 -5.91 2.04 12.95
N ASN A 149 -4.77 2.65 12.61
CA ASN A 149 -4.18 2.52 11.29
C ASN A 149 -2.66 2.43 11.34
N LEU A 150 -2.09 1.81 10.31
CA LEU A 150 -0.65 1.70 10.09
C LEU A 150 -0.35 2.03 8.63
N SER A 151 0.68 2.86 8.41
CA SER A 151 1.26 3.11 7.09
C SER A 151 2.77 2.92 7.20
N VAL A 152 3.34 2.17 6.25
CA VAL A 152 4.76 1.87 6.17
C VAL A 152 5.26 2.23 4.78
N PHE A 153 6.30 3.06 4.71
CA PHE A 153 6.99 3.40 3.47
C PHE A 153 8.43 2.96 3.59
N ALA A 154 8.81 1.92 2.84
CA ALA A 154 10.14 1.36 2.80
C ALA A 154 10.81 1.76 1.47
N THR A 155 11.86 2.58 1.55
CA THR A 155 12.64 3.03 0.40
C THR A 155 14.06 2.51 0.49
N PRO A 156 14.72 2.17 -0.64
CA PRO A 156 16.14 1.84 -0.63
C PRO A 156 16.93 2.99 0.01
N GLY A 157 17.71 2.63 1.03
CA GLY A 157 18.60 3.55 1.74
C GLY A 157 20.02 3.51 1.22
N GLN A 158 20.91 4.19 1.94
CA GLN A 158 22.34 4.13 1.68
C GLN A 158 22.88 2.73 1.98
N GLU A 159 24.00 2.36 1.35
CA GLU A 159 24.71 1.09 1.57
C GLU A 159 23.87 -0.19 1.33
N GLY A 160 22.78 -0.09 0.57
CA GLY A 160 21.91 -1.22 0.25
C GLY A 160 20.93 -1.60 1.37
N GLY A 161 20.81 -0.78 2.43
CA GLY A 161 19.77 -0.91 3.44
C GLY A 161 18.43 -0.31 3.00
N THR A 162 17.53 -0.11 3.96
CA THR A 162 16.21 0.48 3.77
C THR A 162 16.00 1.62 4.76
N SER A 163 15.56 2.77 4.26
CA SER A 163 14.97 3.85 5.07
C SER A 163 13.47 3.59 5.18
N VAL A 164 12.94 3.61 6.40
CA VAL A 164 11.54 3.31 6.66
C VAL A 164 10.89 4.49 7.37
N GLN A 165 9.82 5.00 6.78
CA GLN A 165 8.89 5.90 7.46
C GLN A 165 7.68 5.08 7.92
N LEU A 166 7.45 5.09 9.23
CA LEU A 166 6.34 4.41 9.89
C LEU A 166 5.39 5.46 10.45
N VAL A 167 4.11 5.36 10.11
CA VAL A 167 3.05 6.25 10.62
C VAL A 167 1.94 5.39 11.22
N TRP A 168 1.44 5.76 12.39
CA TRP A 168 0.36 5.02 13.04
C TRP A 168 -0.62 5.91 13.79
N SER A 169 -1.81 5.35 14.08
CA SER A 169 -2.69 5.82 15.15
C SER A 169 -3.31 4.63 15.89
N ALA A 170 -3.55 4.79 17.19
CA ALA A 170 -4.03 3.72 18.07
C ALA A 170 -5.50 3.35 17.89
N GLY A 171 -6.30 4.16 17.18
CA GLY A 171 -7.75 4.02 17.19
C GLY A 171 -8.36 4.44 18.54
N GLY A 172 -9.66 4.24 18.74
CA GLY A 172 -10.35 4.49 20.01
C GLY A 172 -11.84 4.30 19.98
#